data_AF-A0A0A7LJW4-F1
#
_entry.id   AF-A0A0A7LJW4-F1
#
_cell.length_a   1.000
_cell.length_b   1.000
_cell.length_c   1.000
_cell.angle_alpha   90.00
_cell.angle_beta   90.00
_cell.angle_gamma   90.00
#
_symmetry.space_group_name_H-M   'P 1'
#
loop_
_entity.id
_entity.type
_entity.pdbx_description
1 polymer ?
#
loop_
_entity_poly.entity_id
_entity_poly.type
_entity_poly.pdbx_seq_one_letter_code
_entity_poly.pdbx_strand_id
1 'polypeptide(L)'
;MADLLYHTARKHNISEITLNVLTGQIEPVALQTAPFESNLIRIKTLLDTRLQDLGFNSGFIKEVKFRIEVPANKLLLFCWPSMQDLIGRSYETKRMAINVYATHMNEVYPKPELPHFSLWKAIKYLFQQNYS
;
A
#
# COMPACT_ATOMS: atom_id res chain seq x y z
N MET A 1 7.36 -3.72 -4.72
CA MET A 1 7.10 -2.48 -3.93
C MET A 1 7.61 -2.61 -2.50
N ALA A 2 7.21 -3.65 -1.76
CA ALA A 2 7.58 -3.81 -0.35
C ALA A 2 9.10 -3.77 -0.13
N ASP A 3 9.89 -4.48 -0.95
CA ASP A 3 11.34 -4.53 -0.81
C ASP A 3 11.98 -3.17 -1.09
N LEU A 4 11.61 -2.52 -2.19
CA LEU A 4 12.09 -1.18 -2.52
C LEU A 4 11.73 -0.17 -1.41
N LEU A 5 10.51 -0.24 -0.89
CA LEU A 5 10.05 0.63 0.20
C LEU A 5 10.86 0.41 1.47
N TYR A 6 11.08 -0.85 1.85
CA TYR A 6 11.89 -1.22 2.99
C TYR A 6 13.33 -0.74 2.84
N HIS A 7 14.01 -1.06 1.74
CA HIS A 7 15.40 -0.67 1.52
C HIS A 7 15.59 0.84 1.48
N THR A 8 14.69 1.57 0.82
CA THR A 8 14.75 3.03 0.76
C THR A 8 14.51 3.62 2.15
N ALA A 9 13.51 3.14 2.88
CA ALA A 9 13.25 3.59 4.25
C ALA A 9 14.43 3.32 5.19
N ARG A 10 15.04 2.13 5.13
CA ARG A 10 16.24 1.80 5.91
C ARG A 10 17.42 2.69 5.56
N LYS A 11 17.66 2.96 4.27
CA LYS A 11 18.72 3.87 3.81
C LYS A 11 18.57 5.29 4.39
N HIS A 12 17.33 5.74 4.59
CA HIS A 12 17.01 7.06 5.11
C HIS A 12 16.66 7.07 6.62
N ASN A 13 16.85 5.96 7.33
CA ASN A 13 16.48 5.78 8.75
C ASN A 13 15.01 6.14 9.06
N ILE A 14 14.10 5.81 8.14
CA ILE A 14 12.67 6.06 8.27
C ILE A 14 12.01 4.82 8.88
N SER A 15 11.33 5.00 10.01
CA SER A 15 10.59 3.94 10.71
C SER A 15 9.10 3.92 10.39
N GLU A 16 8.54 5.04 9.92
CA GLU A 16 7.12 5.17 9.60
C GLU A 16 6.92 5.84 8.24
N ILE A 17 5.95 5.33 7.49
CA ILE A 17 5.61 5.81 6.15
C ILE A 17 4.09 5.90 6.05
N THR A 18 3.57 6.98 5.50
CA THR A 18 2.15 7.12 5.17
C THR A 18 2.01 7.25 3.66
N LEU A 19 1.16 6.43 3.06
CA LEU A 19 0.80 6.52 1.65
C LEU A 19 -0.65 6.94 1.53
N ASN A 20 -0.93 8.00 0.77
CA ASN A 20 -2.29 8.34 0.35
C ASN A 20 -2.46 7.95 -1.12
N VAL A 21 -3.31 6.95 -1.38
CA VAL A 21 -3.50 6.41 -2.73
C VAL A 21 -4.25 7.37 -3.64
N LEU A 22 -5.21 8.14 -3.10
CA LEU A 22 -6.04 9.01 -3.92
C LEU A 22 -5.27 10.24 -4.38
N THR A 23 -4.43 10.80 -3.50
CA THR A 23 -3.60 11.97 -3.81
C THR A 23 -2.23 11.61 -4.38
N GLY A 24 -1.81 10.35 -4.28
CA GLY A 24 -0.47 9.91 -4.69
C GLY A 24 0.65 10.39 -3.77
N GLN A 25 0.31 10.90 -2.58
CA GLN A 25 1.27 11.46 -1.63
C GLN A 25 1.90 10.36 -0.77
N ILE A 26 3.20 10.51 -0.51
CA ILE A 26 4.02 9.64 0.33
C ILE A 26 4.72 10.51 1.36
N GLU A 27 4.54 10.15 2.61
CA GLU A 27 5.22 10.77 3.74
C GLU A 27 6.14 9.74 4.39
N PRO A 28 7.41 10.08 4.67
CA PRO A 28 8.05 11.35 4.38
C PRO A 28 8.36 11.54 2.88
N VAL A 29 8.43 12.80 2.44
CA VAL A 29 8.69 13.20 1.04
C VAL A 29 9.98 12.61 0.46
N ALA A 30 10.95 12.26 1.31
CA ALA A 30 12.16 11.55 0.87
C ALA A 30 11.87 10.21 0.17
N LEU A 31 10.70 9.61 0.40
CA LEU A 31 10.23 8.41 -0.25
C LEU A 31 9.30 8.68 -1.44
N GLN A 32 9.02 9.95 -1.77
CA GLN A 32 8.26 10.33 -2.96
C GLN A 32 9.15 10.15 -4.20
N THR A 33 9.11 8.97 -4.81
CA THR A 33 9.87 8.66 -6.02
C THR A 33 8.94 8.17 -7.13
N ALA A 34 9.31 8.40 -8.39
CA ALA A 34 8.52 7.98 -9.55
C ALA A 34 8.12 6.48 -9.55
N PRO A 35 8.97 5.54 -9.09
CA PRO A 35 8.55 4.15 -8.90
C PRO A 35 7.40 3.97 -7.91
N PHE A 36 7.33 4.73 -6.82
CA PHE A 36 6.22 4.60 -5.88
C PHE A 36 4.97 5.32 -6.36
N GLU A 37 5.10 6.49 -6.98
CA GLU A 37 4.00 7.25 -7.58
C GLU A 37 3.25 6.43 -8.64
N SER A 38 3.99 5.84 -9.59
CA SER A 38 3.40 5.00 -10.65
C SER A 38 2.62 3.81 -10.07
N ASN A 39 3.11 3.24 -8.97
CA ASN A 39 2.39 2.19 -8.27
C ASN A 39 1.13 2.70 -7.55
N LEU A 40 1.18 3.87 -6.90
CA LEU A 40 0.00 4.48 -6.27
C LEU A 40 -1.09 4.79 -7.31
N ILE A 41 -0.71 5.32 -8.48
CA ILE A 41 -1.62 5.54 -9.61
C ILE A 41 -2.29 4.23 -10.02
N ARG A 42 -1.51 3.16 -10.18
CA ARG A 42 -2.06 1.84 -10.54
C ARG A 42 -3.06 1.33 -9.50
N ILE A 43 -2.79 1.53 -8.21
CA ILE A 43 -3.68 1.10 -7.13
C ILE A 43 -4.96 1.93 -7.12
N LYS A 44 -4.85 3.23 -7.35
CA LYS A 44 -6.00 4.12 -7.51
C LYS A 44 -6.88 3.66 -8.68
N THR A 45 -6.31 3.39 -9.85
CA THR A 45 -7.08 2.88 -11.00
C THR A 45 -7.81 1.58 -10.67
N LEU A 46 -7.16 0.64 -9.97
CA LEU A 46 -7.80 -0.60 -9.56
C LEU A 46 -8.95 -0.37 -8.56
N LEU A 47 -8.78 0.57 -7.62
CA LEU A 47 -9.83 0.97 -6.68
C LEU A 47 -11.02 1.56 -7.43
N ASP A 48 -10.77 2.51 -8.35
CA ASP A 48 -11.81 3.19 -9.12
C ASP A 48 -12.61 2.20 -9.97
N THR A 49 -11.93 1.30 -10.68
CA THR A 49 -12.60 0.23 -11.45
C THR A 49 -13.46 -0.65 -10.54
N ARG A 50 -12.97 -1.02 -9.35
CA ARG A 50 -13.76 -1.87 -8.46
C ARG A 50 -14.98 -1.15 -7.89
N LEU A 51 -14.84 0.11 -7.52
CA LEU A 51 -15.96 0.92 -7.04
C LEU A 51 -17.05 0.98 -8.12
N GLN A 52 -16.65 1.21 -9.38
CA GLN A 52 -17.57 1.20 -10.53
C GLN A 52 -18.25 -0.16 -10.72
N ASP A 53 -17.50 -1.27 -10.67
CA ASP A 53 -18.04 -2.64 -10.79
C ASP A 53 -19.11 -2.94 -9.72
N LEU A 54 -18.97 -2.33 -8.54
CA LEU A 54 -19.89 -2.48 -7.41
C LEU A 54 -21.03 -1.44 -7.41
N GLY A 55 -21.13 -0.59 -8.45
CA GLY A 55 -22.16 0.44 -8.59
C GLY A 55 -21.91 1.70 -7.76
N PHE A 56 -20.74 1.87 -7.16
CA PHE A 56 -20.36 3.08 -6.44
C PHE A 56 -19.79 4.14 -7.39
N ASN A 57 -20.03 5.41 -7.08
CA ASN A 57 -19.42 6.53 -7.80
C ASN A 57 -17.92 6.61 -7.48
N SER A 58 -17.10 7.01 -8.46
CA SER A 58 -15.66 7.31 -8.29
C SER A 58 -15.34 8.29 -7.16
N GLY A 59 -16.26 9.19 -6.82
CA GLY A 59 -16.09 10.11 -5.69
C GLY A 59 -16.44 9.52 -4.33
N PHE A 60 -17.02 8.32 -4.26
CA PHE A 60 -17.56 7.73 -3.03
C PHE A 60 -16.54 7.63 -1.89
N ILE A 61 -15.28 7.34 -2.24
CA ILE A 61 -14.19 7.27 -1.28
C ILE A 61 -13.44 8.61 -1.26
N LYS A 62 -13.38 9.22 -0.08
CA LYS A 62 -12.72 10.50 0.17
C LYS A 62 -11.23 10.33 0.47
N GLU A 63 -10.85 9.23 1.12
CA GLU A 63 -9.47 9.00 1.53
C GLU A 63 -9.13 7.50 1.52
N VAL A 64 -7.92 7.16 1.08
CA VAL A 64 -7.34 5.82 1.21
C VAL A 64 -5.91 5.95 1.65
N LYS A 65 -5.63 5.53 2.89
CA LYS A 65 -4.33 5.64 3.52
C LYS A 65 -3.74 4.27 3.84
N PHE A 66 -2.42 4.18 3.75
CA PHE A 66 -1.65 3.07 4.27
C PHE A 66 -0.60 3.63 5.22
N ARG A 67 -0.76 3.38 6.52
CA ARG A 67 0.31 3.59 7.48
C ARG A 67 1.20 2.35 7.48
N ILE A 68 2.50 2.54 7.35
CA ILE A 68 3.48 1.46 7.24
C ILE A 68 4.56 1.70 8.29
N GLU A 69 4.84 0.67 9.09
CA GLU A 69 5.97 0.65 10.02
C GLU A 69 7.08 -0.23 9.43
N VAL A 70 8.30 0.30 9.49
CA VAL A 70 9.54 -0.34 9.04
C VAL A 70 10.38 -0.69 10.28
N PRO A 71 10.18 -1.88 10.89
CA PRO A 71 10.94 -2.31 12.05
C PRO A 71 12.44 -2.41 11.74
N ALA A 72 13.26 -1.96 12.69
CA ALA A 72 14.71 -1.90 12.48
C ALA A 72 15.41 -3.28 12.40
N ASN A 73 14.84 -4.28 13.08
CA ASN A 73 15.49 -5.58 13.30
C ASN A 73 14.78 -6.74 12.59
N LYS A 74 13.88 -6.44 11.66
CA LYS A 74 13.07 -7.47 11.00
C LYS A 74 12.90 -7.15 9.52
N LEU A 75 13.05 -8.16 8.67
CA LEU A 75 12.80 -8.07 7.23
C LEU A 75 11.30 -8.15 6.92
N LEU A 76 10.55 -7.21 7.47
CA LEU A 76 9.11 -7.14 7.28
C LEU A 76 8.63 -5.70 7.39
N LEU A 77 7.47 -5.44 6.80
CA LEU A 77 6.71 -4.21 6.96
C LEU A 77 5.41 -4.53 7.67
N PHE A 78 5.03 -3.70 8.63
CA PHE A 78 3.66 -3.72 9.16
C PHE A 78 2.84 -2.66 8.44
N CYS A 79 1.63 -3.00 8.05
CA CYS A 79 0.78 -2.12 7.26
C CYS A 79 -0.64 -2.06 7.86
N TRP A 80 -1.14 -0.85 8.05
CA TRP A 80 -2.49 -0.53 8.49
C TRP A 80 -3.19 0.25 7.38
N PRO A 81 -3.96 -0.43 6.52
CA PRO A 81 -4.76 0.23 5.51
C PRO A 81 -6.03 0.79 6.17
N SER A 82 -6.37 2.01 5.75
CA SER A 82 -7.61 2.67 6.14
C SER A 82 -8.22 3.36 4.93
N MET A 83 -9.55 3.50 4.98
CA MET A 83 -10.34 4.13 3.94
C MET A 83 -11.44 4.95 4.60
N GLN A 84 -11.77 6.11 4.04
CA GLN A 84 -12.88 6.94 4.50
C GLN A 84 -13.79 7.26 3.32
N ASP A 85 -15.10 7.09 3.51
CA ASP A 85 -16.10 7.50 2.51
C ASP A 85 -16.43 9.01 2.59
N LEU A 86 -17.20 9.51 1.61
CA LEU A 86 -17.67 10.90 1.56
C LEU A 86 -18.52 11.31 2.77
N ILE A 87 -19.18 10.35 3.44
CA ILE A 87 -20.08 10.58 4.57
C ILE A 87 -19.29 10.56 5.89
N GLY A 88 -17.99 10.26 5.83
CA GLY A 88 -17.07 10.25 6.96
C GLY A 88 -16.96 8.89 7.66
N ARG A 89 -17.56 7.81 7.12
CA ARG A 89 -17.38 6.46 7.67
C ARG A 89 -15.97 5.99 7.39
N SER A 90 -15.30 5.55 8.45
CA SER A 90 -13.95 5.00 8.37
C SER A 90 -14.00 3.48 8.35
N TYR A 91 -13.24 2.90 7.44
CA TYR A 91 -13.05 1.48 7.25
C TYR A 91 -11.58 1.19 7.50
N GLU A 92 -11.28 0.43 8.56
CA GLU A 92 -9.92 0.05 8.93
C GLU A 92 -9.81 -1.47 8.89
N THR A 93 -8.67 -2.00 8.48
CA THR A 93 -8.39 -3.44 8.67
C THR A 93 -7.45 -3.66 9.83
N LYS A 94 -7.43 -4.92 10.26
CA LYS A 94 -6.34 -5.44 11.09
C LYS A 94 -5.00 -5.21 10.39
N ARG A 95 -3.97 -5.00 11.21
CA ARG A 95 -2.57 -4.94 10.80
C ARG A 95 -2.21 -6.13 9.92
N MET A 96 -1.61 -5.85 8.76
CA MET A 96 -1.01 -6.86 7.90
C MET A 96 0.51 -6.85 8.10
N ALA A 97 1.12 -8.04 8.16
CA ALA A 97 2.56 -8.19 8.09
C ALA A 97 2.95 -8.59 6.66
N ILE A 98 3.94 -7.91 6.10
CA ILE A 98 4.42 -8.11 4.73
C ILE A 98 5.89 -8.49 4.84
N ASN A 99 6.23 -9.71 4.43
CA ASN A 99 7.63 -10.12 4.38
C ASN A 99 8.37 -9.32 3.31
N VAL A 100 9.58 -8.91 3.64
CA VAL A 100 10.53 -8.31 2.71
C VAL A 100 11.55 -9.38 2.37
N TYR A 101 11.76 -9.63 1.09
CA TYR A 101 12.78 -10.58 0.67
C TYR A 101 14.13 -9.89 0.77
N ALA A 102 15.05 -10.47 1.54
CA ALA A 102 16.45 -10.10 1.50
C ALA A 102 17.06 -10.63 0.20
N THR A 103 16.81 -9.94 -0.90
CA THR A 103 17.61 -10.16 -2.10
C THR A 103 18.87 -9.31 -1.95
N HIS A 104 20.00 -9.98 -1.73
CA HIS A 104 21.29 -9.42 -2.11
C HIS A 104 21.13 -8.84 -3.52
N MET A 105 21.35 -7.53 -3.69
CA MET A 105 21.16 -6.84 -4.97
C MET A 105 22.25 -7.20 -6.00
N ASN A 106 22.64 -8.47 -6.08
CA ASN A 106 23.52 -8.99 -7.11
C ASN A 106 22.89 -10.26 -7.68
N GLU A 107 22.78 -10.26 -9.01
CA GLU A 107 22.53 -11.40 -9.91
C GLU A 107 21.07 -11.82 -10.15
N VAL A 108 20.65 -11.52 -11.38
CA VAL A 108 19.63 -12.20 -12.21
C VAL A 108 18.31 -12.48 -11.50
N TYR A 109 17.31 -11.61 -11.69
CA TYR A 109 15.92 -11.87 -11.30
C TYR A 109 15.41 -13.19 -11.93
N PRO A 110 15.21 -14.29 -11.15
CA PRO A 110 14.27 -15.29 -11.60
C PRO A 110 12.87 -14.71 -11.39
N LYS A 111 12.05 -14.73 -12.43
CA LYS A 111 10.66 -14.28 -12.39
C LYS A 111 9.92 -15.09 -11.29
N PRO A 112 9.44 -14.48 -10.20
CA PRO A 112 8.90 -15.25 -9.09
C PRO A 112 7.50 -15.78 -9.43
N GLU A 113 7.34 -17.09 -9.29
CA GLU A 113 6.04 -17.74 -9.10
C GLU A 113 5.70 -17.64 -7.60
N LEU A 114 4.55 -17.01 -7.25
CA LEU A 114 3.94 -16.84 -5.89
C LEU A 114 4.12 -15.47 -5.17
N PRO A 115 3.23 -15.18 -4.22
CA PRO A 115 2.18 -14.18 -4.35
C PRO A 115 2.73 -12.75 -4.14
N HIS A 116 2.78 -11.96 -5.21
CA HIS A 116 3.00 -10.52 -5.13
C HIS A 116 2.19 -9.89 -4.00
N PHE A 117 2.86 -9.20 -3.06
CA PHE A 117 2.22 -8.19 -2.24
C PHE A 117 1.63 -7.15 -3.18
N SER A 118 0.30 -7.07 -3.17
CA SER A 118 -0.43 -6.05 -3.89
C SER A 118 -1.21 -5.28 -2.85
N LEU A 119 -1.04 -3.96 -2.80
CA LEU A 119 -1.89 -3.06 -2.01
C LEU A 119 -3.37 -3.28 -2.35
N TRP A 120 -3.66 -3.82 -3.55
CA TRP A 120 -4.97 -4.36 -3.90
C TRP A 120 -5.49 -5.46 -2.98
N LYS A 121 -4.67 -6.42 -2.52
CA LYS A 121 -5.12 -7.47 -1.59
C LYS A 121 -5.60 -6.87 -0.27
N ALA A 122 -4.96 -5.80 0.19
CA ALA A 122 -5.38 -5.06 1.38
C ALA A 122 -6.72 -4.34 1.15
N ILE A 123 -6.87 -3.67 0.01
CA ILE A 123 -8.13 -3.01 -0.39
C ILE A 123 -9.25 -4.05 -0.51
N LYS A 124 -9.01 -5.20 -1.14
CA LYS A 124 -9.98 -6.28 -1.25
C LYS A 124 -10.44 -6.78 0.13
N TYR A 125 -9.51 -6.90 1.08
CA TYR A 125 -9.83 -7.30 2.45
C TYR A 125 -10.67 -6.23 3.18
N LEU A 126 -10.38 -4.94 2.98
CA LEU A 126 -11.21 -3.83 3.47
C LEU A 126 -12.67 -3.96 2.98
N PHE A 127 -12.86 -4.20 1.68
CA PHE A 127 -14.20 -4.32 1.11
C PHE A 127 -14.95 -5.56 1.61
N GLN A 128 -14.29 -6.73 1.65
CA GLN A 128 -14.93 -7.98 2.09
C GLN A 128 -15.38 -7.97 3.55
N GLN A 129 -14.71 -7.23 4.43
CA GLN A 129 -15.08 -7.14 5.85
C GLN A 129 -16.27 -6.20 6.11
N ASN A 130 -16.51 -5.22 5.22
CA ASN A 130 -17.41 -4.10 5.51
C ASN A 130 -18.66 -4.03 4.61
N TYR A 131 -18.72 -4.82 3.54
CA TYR A 131 -19.82 -4.81 2.57
C TYR A 131 -20.34 -6.21 2.22
N SER A 132 -20.26 -7.17 3.16
CA SER A 132 -20.94 -8.48 3.07
C SER A 132 -22.30 -8.46 3.76
#